data_AF-A0A8I0H896-F1
#
_entry.id   AF-A0A8I0H896-F1
#
_cell.length_a   1.000
_cell.length_b   1.000
_cell.length_c   1.000
_cell.angle_alpha   90.00
_cell.angle_beta   90.00
_cell.angle_gamma   90.00
#
_symmetry.space_group_name_H-M   'P 1'
#
loop_
_entity.id
_entity.type
_entity.pdbx_description
1 polymer ?
#
loop_
_entity_poly.entity_id
_entity_poly.type
_entity_poly.pdbx_seq_one_letter_code
_entity_poly.pdbx_strand_id
1 'polypeptide(L)'
;EHRPQMATVREGVMKKEILDADYKGEVINHDVAKYVPETDYVVKVIDRHVEKAKHNLKGAPIVIAGGYGMGSKEGFDMLFELAKELHA
;
A
#
# COMPACT_ATOMS: atom_id res chain seq x y z
N GLU A 1 3.36 -12.67 31.61
CA GLU A 1 2.21 -12.28 30.78
C GLU A 1 2.71 -11.39 29.64
N HIS A 2 2.16 -11.51 28.42
CA HIS A 2 2.53 -10.64 27.30
C HIS A 2 1.29 -9.95 26.77
N ARG A 3 1.20 -8.64 26.99
CA ARG A 3 0.12 -7.77 26.55
C ARG A 3 0.71 -6.44 26.09
N PRO A 4 0.12 -5.80 25.07
CA PRO A 4 -0.99 -6.29 24.24
C PRO A 4 -0.58 -7.43 23.31
N GLN A 5 -1.56 -8.17 22.78
CA GLN A 5 -1.33 -9.10 21.68
C GLN A 5 -1.33 -8.28 20.39
N MET A 6 -0.24 -8.34 19.63
CA MET A 6 -0.07 -7.55 18.41
C MET A 6 0.22 -8.48 17.22
N ALA A 7 -0.37 -8.17 16.07
CA ALA A 7 -0.12 -8.84 14.80
C ALA A 7 -0.22 -7.85 13.66
N THR A 8 0.71 -7.92 12.71
CA THR A 8 0.65 -7.15 11.46
C THR A 8 -0.18 -7.92 10.44
N VAL A 9 -1.26 -7.32 9.94
CA VAL A 9 -2.16 -7.96 8.96
C VAL A 9 -1.74 -7.56 7.55
N ARG A 10 -1.62 -8.54 6.65
CA ARG A 10 -1.30 -8.30 5.23
C ARG A 10 -2.47 -7.58 4.54
N GLU A 11 -2.14 -6.56 3.76
CA GLU A 11 -3.12 -5.82 2.95
C GLU A 11 -3.90 -6.76 2.02
N GLY A 12 -5.21 -6.53 1.90
CA GLY A 12 -6.09 -7.28 1.00
C GLY A 12 -6.65 -8.60 1.55
N VAL A 13 -6.23 -9.04 2.74
CA VAL A 13 -6.71 -10.32 3.34
C VAL A 13 -8.07 -10.17 4.01
N MET A 14 -8.33 -9.02 4.66
CA MET A 14 -9.57 -8.79 5.38
C MET A 14 -10.62 -8.15 4.47
N LYS A 15 -11.89 -8.55 4.63
CA LYS A 15 -13.02 -7.91 3.96
C LYS A 15 -13.27 -6.54 4.56
N LYS A 16 -13.58 -5.54 3.72
CA LYS A 16 -14.06 -4.24 4.18
C LYS A 16 -15.53 -4.38 4.57
N GLU A 17 -15.87 -3.95 5.78
CA GLU A 17 -17.26 -3.84 6.21
C GLU A 17 -17.97 -2.70 5.48
N ILE A 18 -19.29 -2.81 5.35
CA ILE A 18 -20.11 -1.75 4.77
C ILE A 18 -20.14 -0.58 5.76
N LEU A 19 -19.86 0.63 5.26
CA LEU A 19 -19.91 1.84 6.08
C LEU A 19 -21.38 2.13 6.45
N ASP A 20 -21.67 2.07 7.75
CA ASP A 20 -22.92 2.56 8.32
C ASP A 20 -22.82 4.08 8.51
N ALA A 21 -23.72 4.83 7.86
CA ALA A 21 -23.76 6.29 7.92
C ALA A 21 -24.19 6.81 9.31
N ASP A 22 -24.91 6.00 10.08
CA ASP A 22 -25.40 6.34 11.41
C ASP A 22 -24.44 5.89 12.53
N TYR A 23 -23.29 5.32 12.17
CA TYR A 23 -22.30 4.86 13.13
C TYR A 23 -21.77 6.01 14.00
N LYS A 24 -21.94 5.87 15.32
CA LYS A 24 -21.46 6.85 16.31
C LYS A 24 -20.16 6.37 16.92
N GLY A 25 -19.10 7.16 16.74
CA GLY A 25 -17.80 6.96 17.38
C GLY A 25 -17.46 8.10 18.34
N GLU A 26 -16.55 7.83 19.28
CA GLU A 26 -15.93 8.83 20.13
C GLU A 26 -14.56 9.23 19.57
N VAL A 27 -14.29 10.52 19.49
CA VAL A 27 -12.97 11.03 19.10
C VAL A 27 -12.18 11.37 20.36
N ILE A 28 -11.17 10.57 20.67
CA ILE A 28 -10.25 10.80 21.78
C ILE A 28 -8.98 11.45 21.23
N ASN A 29 -8.75 12.72 21.60
CA ASN A 29 -7.55 13.46 21.19
C ASN A 29 -6.45 13.29 22.23
N HIS A 30 -5.38 12.58 21.87
CA HIS A 30 -4.21 12.40 22.73
C HIS A 30 -3.17 13.50 22.49
N ASP A 31 -2.59 14.01 23.58
CA ASP A 31 -1.42 14.88 23.52
C ASP A 31 -0.15 14.04 23.36
N VAL A 32 0.35 13.93 22.13
CA VAL A 32 1.49 13.09 21.76
C VAL A 32 2.76 13.50 22.50
N ALA A 33 2.92 14.78 22.85
CA ALA A 33 4.10 15.28 23.57
C ALA A 33 4.24 14.65 24.97
N LYS A 34 3.16 14.09 25.54
CA LYS A 34 3.21 13.35 26.81
C LYS A 34 3.83 11.97 26.69
N TYR A 35 3.94 11.43 25.48
CA TYR A 35 4.35 10.04 25.22
C TYR A 35 5.66 9.93 24.45
N VAL A 36 5.98 10.91 23.60
CA VAL A 36 7.16 10.89 22.74
C VAL A 36 7.99 12.17 22.99
N PRO A 37 9.13 12.08 23.69
CA PRO A 37 10.01 13.22 23.91
C PRO A 37 10.69 13.64 22.61
N GLU A 38 11.09 14.92 22.52
CA GLU A 38 11.78 15.45 21.33
C GLU A 38 13.10 14.73 21.00
N THR A 39 13.74 14.13 22.01
CA THR A 39 14.96 13.34 21.86
C THR A 39 14.78 12.07 21.02
N ASP A 40 13.56 11.56 20.90
CA ASP A 40 13.27 10.32 20.18
C ASP A 40 13.08 10.54 18.67
N TYR A 41 13.02 11.81 18.23
CA TYR A 41 12.95 12.19 16.81
C TYR A 41 14.35 12.11 16.15
N VAL A 42 14.95 10.92 16.15
CA VAL A 42 16.30 10.68 15.64
C VAL A 42 16.39 10.62 14.11
N VAL A 43 15.26 10.55 13.40
CA VAL A 43 15.19 10.50 11.94
C VAL A 43 14.53 11.77 11.40
N LYS A 44 15.17 12.37 10.39
CA LYS A 44 14.61 13.52 9.66
C LYS A 44 14.44 13.18 8.18
N VAL A 45 13.25 13.45 7.66
CA VAL A 45 13.00 13.40 6.21
C VAL A 45 13.67 14.63 5.58
N ILE A 46 14.68 14.41 4.75
CA ILE A 46 15.44 15.48 4.07
C ILE A 46 14.74 15.86 2.76
N ASP A 47 14.33 14.86 2.01
CA ASP A 47 13.61 15.01 0.75
C ASP A 47 12.63 13.84 0.57
N ARG A 48 11.52 14.10 -0.11
CA ARG A 48 10.49 13.10 -0.40
C ARG A 48 10.08 13.23 -1.85
N HIS A 49 10.57 12.32 -2.68
CA HIS A 49 10.11 12.17 -4.04
C HIS A 49 8.83 11.33 -4.09
N VAL A 50 7.74 11.90 -4.60
CA VAL A 50 6.48 11.18 -4.80
C VAL A 50 6.14 11.21 -6.27
N GLU A 51 6.32 10.08 -6.93
CA GLU A 51 5.78 9.87 -8.27
C GLU A 51 4.40 9.24 -8.16
N LYS A 52 3.45 9.72 -8.99
CA LYS A 52 2.19 9.01 -9.15
C LYS A 52 2.50 7.64 -9.73
N ALA A 53 2.11 6.59 -9.01
CA ALA A 53 2.18 5.23 -9.53
C ALA A 53 1.40 5.19 -10.85
N LYS A 54 2.11 4.94 -11.96
CA LYS A 54 1.48 4.81 -13.27
C LYS A 54 0.62 3.55 -13.36
N HIS A 55 0.98 2.51 -12.60
CA HIS A 55 0.27 1.22 -12.54
C HIS A 55 0.28 0.67 -11.10
N ASN A 56 -0.84 0.07 -10.68
CA ASN A 56 -0.99 -0.50 -9.34
C ASN A 56 -0.61 -1.98 -9.30
N LEU A 57 0.68 -2.32 -9.40
CA LEU A 57 1.14 -3.71 -9.35
C LEU A 57 0.81 -4.42 -8.03
N LYS A 58 0.72 -3.67 -6.92
CA LYS A 58 0.45 -4.25 -5.59
C LYS A 58 -1.01 -4.68 -5.42
N GLY A 59 -1.94 -3.93 -6.01
CA GLY A 59 -3.37 -4.20 -5.96
C GLY A 59 -3.94 -4.82 -7.23
N ALA A 60 -3.11 -5.06 -8.26
CA ALA A 60 -3.55 -5.69 -9.50
C ALA A 60 -3.95 -7.15 -9.23
N PRO A 61 -5.16 -7.58 -9.64
CA PRO A 61 -5.59 -8.97 -9.52
C PRO A 61 -4.81 -9.89 -10.47
N ILE A 62 -4.32 -9.34 -11.58
CA ILE A 62 -3.58 -10.06 -12.63
C ILE A 62 -2.33 -9.24 -12.94
N VAL A 63 -1.18 -9.91 -13.03
CA VAL A 63 0.09 -9.29 -13.44
C VAL A 63 0.65 -10.08 -14.60
N ILE A 64 0.87 -9.41 -15.74
CA ILE A 64 1.53 -9.98 -16.92
C ILE A 64 3.01 -9.58 -16.86
N ALA A 65 3.89 -10.57 -16.71
CA ALA A 65 5.32 -10.35 -16.51
C ALA A 65 6.14 -10.84 -17.71
N GLY A 66 7.16 -10.07 -18.08
CA GLY A 66 8.14 -10.40 -19.11
C GLY A 66 9.56 -10.34 -18.56
N GLY A 67 10.44 -11.19 -19.09
CA GLY A 67 11.86 -11.25 -18.71
C GLY A 67 12.80 -11.26 -19.91
N TYR A 68 14.04 -11.69 -19.70
CA TYR A 68 15.08 -11.71 -20.74
C TYR A 68 14.66 -12.44 -22.03
N GLY A 69 13.80 -13.46 -21.92
CA GLY A 69 13.27 -14.21 -23.06
C GLY A 69 12.39 -13.41 -24.03
N MET A 70 12.02 -12.17 -23.71
CA MET A 70 11.29 -11.28 -24.64
C MET A 70 12.19 -10.75 -25.77
N GLY A 71 13.51 -10.85 -25.64
CA GLY A 71 14.49 -10.56 -26.71
C GLY A 71 14.68 -9.08 -27.04
N SER A 72 13.65 -8.25 -26.92
CA SER A 72 13.72 -6.80 -27.13
C SER A 72 12.67 -6.03 -26.33
N LYS A 73 12.74 -4.69 -26.39
CA LYS A 73 11.73 -3.80 -25.79
C LYS A 73 10.38 -3.97 -26.50
N GLU A 74 10.39 -4.10 -27.82
CA GLU A 74 9.19 -4.26 -28.65
C GLU A 74 8.48 -5.59 -28.33
N GLY A 75 9.22 -6.61 -27.88
CA GLY A 75 8.62 -7.85 -27.37
C GLY A 75 7.68 -7.64 -26.17
N PHE A 76 7.87 -6.57 -25.39
CA PHE A 76 6.96 -6.22 -24.30
C PHE A 76 5.64 -5.61 -24.79
N ASP A 77 5.54 -5.13 -26.04
CA ASP A 77 4.30 -4.55 -26.57
C ASP A 77 3.16 -5.59 -26.55
N MET A 78 3.48 -6.86 -26.84
CA MET A 78 2.52 -7.97 -26.72
C MET A 78 2.02 -8.19 -25.28
N LEU A 79 2.88 -7.97 -24.27
CA LEU A 79 2.49 -8.09 -22.87
C LEU A 79 1.55 -6.95 -22.46
N PHE A 80 1.78 -5.74 -22.99
CA PHE A 80 0.88 -4.60 -22.79
C PHE A 80 -0.47 -4.81 -23.48
N GLU A 81 -0.49 -5.38 -24.68
CA GLU A 81 -1.73 -5.76 -25.37
C GLU A 81 -2.53 -6.79 -24.55
N LEU A 82 -1.87 -7.83 -24.05
CA LEU A 82 -2.52 -8.84 -23.21
C LEU A 82 -3.04 -8.25 -21.89
N ALA A 83 -2.25 -7.39 -21.23
CA ALA A 83 -2.71 -6.71 -20.02
C ALA A 83 -3.96 -5.86 -20.29
N LYS A 84 -3.99 -5.15 -21.41
CA LYS A 84 -5.14 -4.35 -21.83
C LYS A 84 -6.39 -5.19 -22.05
N GLU A 85 -6.26 -6.34 -22.73
CA GLU A 85 -7.38 -7.25 -23.02
C GLU A 85 -7.94 -7.89 -21.75
N LEU A 86 -7.07 -8.25 -20.79
CA LEU A 86 -7.47 -8.83 -19.51
C LEU A 86 -7.91 -7.80 -18.46
N HIS A 87 -7.95 -6.51 -18.82
CA HIS A 87 -8.20 -5.40 -17.91
C HIS A 87 -7.29 -5.43 -16.66
N ALA A 88 -6.03 -5.84 -16.86
CA ALA A 88 -4.99 -5.96 -15.85
C ALA A 88 -4.19 -4.66 -15.67
#